data_AF-A0A836SHZ2-F1
#
_entry.id   AF-A0A836SHZ2-F1
#
_cell.length_a   1.000
_cell.length_b   1.000
_cell.length_c   1.000
_cell.angle_alpha   90.00
_cell.angle_beta   90.00
_cell.angle_gamma   90.00
#
_symmetry.space_group_name_H-M   'P 1'
#
loop_
_entity.id
_entity.type
_entity.pdbx_description
1 polymer ?
#
loop_
_entity_poly.entity_id
_entity_poly.type
_entity_poly.pdbx_seq_one_letter_code
_entity_poly.pdbx_strand_id
1 'polypeptide(L)'
;MFEEGDVGHSMYVIKSGAMRVLTTEGQPIMLATLNTGECFGEQAILAGRTEDKRHISVVAAEPTELLKIAFADFRAVVPQQSGFESQLRQINKDKIRREGKSRPKRAPHCLAVWNGWRKNTLKRGKLFLEKGMLANRFF
;
A
#
# COMPACT_ATOMS: atom_id res chain seq x y z
N MET A 1 2.58 8.91 5.99
CA MET A 1 1.14 9.16 6.21
C MET A 1 0.61 9.96 5.04
N PHE A 2 -0.68 9.85 4.73
CA PHE A 2 -1.33 10.75 3.76
C PHE A 2 -2.78 10.95 4.16
N GLU A 3 -3.34 12.06 3.69
CA GLU A 3 -4.71 12.46 3.94
C GLU A 3 -5.57 12.25 2.70
N GLU A 4 -6.88 12.22 2.90
CA GLU A 4 -7.85 12.22 1.82
C GLU A 4 -7.71 13.51 1.00
N GLY A 5 -7.81 13.39 -0.32
CA GLY A 5 -7.61 14.50 -1.25
C GLY A 5 -6.16 14.73 -1.68
N ASP A 6 -5.17 14.20 -0.95
CA ASP A 6 -3.75 14.27 -1.33
C ASP A 6 -3.52 13.64 -2.71
N VAL A 7 -2.55 14.15 -3.46
CA VAL A 7 -2.15 13.50 -4.73
C VAL A 7 -1.29 12.27 -4.44
N GLY A 8 -1.77 11.10 -4.86
CA GLY A 8 -1.18 9.82 -4.50
C GLY A 8 -0.12 9.32 -5.48
N HIS A 9 1.17 9.58 -5.24
CA HIS A 9 2.25 9.11 -6.13
C HIS A 9 3.02 7.88 -5.61
N SER A 10 2.50 7.17 -4.61
CA SER A 10 3.21 6.04 -3.99
C SER A 10 2.25 5.06 -3.31
N MET A 11 2.70 3.83 -3.16
CA MET A 11 2.09 2.83 -2.28
C MET A 11 3.05 2.45 -1.16
N TYR A 12 2.50 1.82 -0.12
CA TYR A 12 3.26 1.46 1.07
C TYR A 12 2.98 0.01 1.46
N VAL A 13 4.00 -0.70 1.94
CA VAL A 13 3.88 -2.01 2.60
C VAL A 13 4.30 -1.87 4.06
N ILE A 14 3.48 -2.38 4.98
CA ILE A 14 3.76 -2.34 6.42
C ILE A 14 4.78 -3.41 6.74
N LYS A 15 5.99 -3.01 7.14
CA LYS A 15 7.09 -3.92 7.51
C LYS A 15 6.99 -4.34 8.98
N SER A 16 6.62 -3.42 9.86
CA SER A 16 6.30 -3.64 11.27
C SER A 16 5.33 -2.56 11.74
N GLY A 17 4.53 -2.83 12.77
CA GLY A 17 3.55 -1.90 13.31
C GLY A 17 2.14 -2.05 12.71
N ALA A 18 1.32 -1.01 12.85
CA ALA A 18 -0.06 -0.95 12.40
C ALA A 18 -0.50 0.47 12.00
N MET A 19 -1.42 0.55 11.04
CA MET A 19 -1.98 1.79 10.50
C MET A 19 -3.51 1.80 10.63
N ARG A 20 -4.14 2.95 10.85
CA ARG A 20 -5.59 3.14 10.77
C ARG A 20 -5.96 3.79 9.45
N VAL A 21 -7.03 3.31 8.83
CA VAL A 21 -7.64 3.90 7.63
C VAL A 21 -8.85 4.69 8.07
N LEU A 22 -8.96 5.93 7.61
CA LEU A 22 -10.00 6.88 7.97
C LEU A 22 -10.62 7.46 6.70
N THR A 23 -11.90 7.78 6.75
CA THR A 23 -12.58 8.62 5.73
C THR A 23 -13.07 9.91 6.38
N THR A 24 -13.14 10.98 5.60
CA THR A 24 -13.61 12.30 6.02
C THR A 24 -14.94 12.67 5.33
N GLU A 25 -15.93 11.78 5.35
CA GLU A 25 -17.32 12.14 5.07
C GLU A 25 -17.95 12.85 6.28
N GLY A 26 -17.58 14.12 6.48
CA GLY A 26 -18.11 15.00 7.53
C GLY A 26 -17.38 14.87 8.88
N GLN A 27 -17.29 13.67 9.45
CA GLN A 27 -16.49 13.38 10.65
C GLN A 27 -15.51 12.23 10.37
N PRO A 28 -14.31 12.21 10.99
CA PRO A 28 -13.36 11.12 10.78
C PRO A 28 -13.94 9.79 11.25
N ILE A 29 -14.26 8.89 10.31
CA ILE A 29 -14.73 7.53 10.61
C ILE A 29 -13.59 6.56 10.36
N MET A 30 -13.28 5.74 11.37
CA MET A 30 -12.30 4.66 11.24
C MET A 30 -12.89 3.49 10.45
N LEU A 31 -12.32 3.22 9.27
CA LEU A 31 -12.74 2.14 8.38
C LEU A 31 -12.05 0.81 8.72
N ALA A 32 -10.75 0.85 9.04
CA ALA A 32 -9.96 -0.36 9.28
C ALA A 32 -8.64 -0.10 10.03
N THR A 33 -8.00 -1.17 10.52
CA THR A 33 -6.63 -1.16 11.09
C THR A 33 -5.70 -2.11 10.33
N LEU A 34 -4.87 -1.62 9.42
CA LEU A 34 -3.93 -2.44 8.66
C LEU A 34 -2.74 -2.85 9.52
N ASN A 35 -2.26 -4.07 9.37
CA ASN A 35 -1.17 -4.64 10.16
C ASN A 35 0.04 -4.99 9.29
N THR A 36 1.10 -5.43 9.96
CA THR A 36 2.31 -5.95 9.31
C THR A 36 1.99 -6.92 8.17
N GLY A 37 2.61 -6.64 7.02
CA GLY A 37 2.47 -7.39 5.79
C GLY A 37 1.28 -7.02 4.92
N GLU A 38 0.40 -6.12 5.37
CA GLU A 38 -0.58 -5.46 4.53
C GLU A 38 0.04 -4.25 3.81
N CYS A 39 -0.66 -3.73 2.80
CA CYS A 39 -0.24 -2.56 2.05
C CYS A 39 -1.39 -1.57 1.91
N PHE A 40 -1.10 -0.33 1.53
CA PHE A 40 -2.10 0.70 1.29
C PHE A 40 -1.62 1.71 0.24
N GLY A 41 -2.57 2.48 -0.29
CA GLY A 41 -2.31 3.45 -1.35
C GLY A 41 -2.11 2.82 -2.73
N GLU A 42 -2.45 1.54 -2.89
CA GLU A 42 -2.31 0.81 -4.15
C GLU A 42 -3.27 1.30 -5.23
N GLN A 43 -4.43 1.89 -4.86
CA GLN A 43 -5.38 2.45 -5.84
C GLN A 43 -4.71 3.49 -6.73
N ALA A 44 -3.97 4.43 -6.13
CA ALA A 44 -3.32 5.50 -6.86
C ALA A 44 -2.25 4.98 -7.84
N ILE A 45 -1.54 3.89 -7.50
CA ILE A 45 -0.61 3.25 -8.43
C ILE A 45 -1.34 2.47 -9.54
N LEU A 46 -2.43 1.78 -9.20
CA LEU A 46 -3.17 0.91 -10.12
C LEU A 46 -4.05 1.65 -11.13
N ALA A 47 -4.50 2.85 -10.78
CA ALA A 47 -5.29 3.72 -11.65
C ALA A 47 -4.45 4.30 -12.81
N GLY A 48 -3.13 4.30 -12.67
CA GLY A 48 -2.20 4.57 -13.77
C GLY A 48 -2.05 6.05 -14.12
N ARG A 49 -2.60 6.96 -13.30
CA ARG A 49 -2.48 8.41 -13.45
C ARG A 49 -1.74 8.98 -12.25
N THR A 50 -0.92 10.00 -12.48
CA THR A 50 -0.17 10.69 -11.43
C THR A 50 -1.03 11.64 -10.62
N GLU A 51 -2.18 12.05 -11.15
CA GLU A 51 -3.04 13.08 -10.55
C GLU A 51 -4.18 12.52 -9.69
N ASP A 52 -4.26 11.19 -9.53
CA ASP A 52 -5.34 10.59 -8.74
C ASP A 52 -5.22 10.94 -7.26
N LYS A 53 -6.33 11.44 -6.72
CA LYS A 53 -6.45 11.83 -5.32
C LYS A 53 -6.61 10.60 -4.42
N ARG A 54 -6.11 10.70 -3.20
CA ARG A 54 -6.40 9.73 -2.14
C ARG A 54 -7.87 9.81 -1.77
N HIS A 55 -8.55 8.67 -1.79
CA HIS A 55 -9.95 8.56 -1.37
C HIS A 55 -10.12 8.33 0.14
N ILE A 56 -9.01 8.15 0.86
CA ILE A 56 -8.97 7.83 2.29
C ILE A 56 -7.75 8.48 2.91
N SER A 57 -7.82 8.75 4.21
CA SER A 57 -6.67 9.09 5.04
C SER A 57 -6.10 7.81 5.67
N VAL A 58 -4.78 7.74 5.86
CA VAL A 58 -4.15 6.61 6.54
C VAL A 58 -3.15 7.12 7.56
N VAL A 59 -3.41 6.83 8.84
CA VAL A 59 -2.61 7.29 9.99
C VAL A 59 -1.87 6.14 10.69
N ALA A 60 -0.72 6.38 11.32
CA ALA A 60 -0.08 5.36 12.15
C ALA A 60 -0.90 5.09 13.42
N ALA A 61 -1.07 3.83 13.79
CA ALA A 61 -1.74 3.42 15.03
C ALA A 61 -0.74 3.23 16.18
N GLU A 62 0.50 2.92 15.83
CA GLU A 62 1.64 2.63 16.71
C GLU A 62 2.95 2.89 15.95
N PRO A 63 4.15 2.82 16.59
CA PRO A 63 5.42 2.91 15.89
C PRO A 63 5.48 1.92 14.71
N THR A 64 5.59 2.45 13.49
CA THR A 64 5.39 1.67 12.26
C THR A 64 6.54 1.90 11.28
N GLU A 65 7.07 0.82 10.72
CA GLU A 65 8.00 0.87 9.59
C GLU A 65 7.28 0.57 8.28
N LEU A 66 7.55 1.39 7.26
CA LEU A 66 6.93 1.25 5.94
C LEU A 66 8.00 1.09 4.86
N LEU A 67 7.72 0.22 3.88
CA LEU A 67 8.39 0.25 2.59
C LEU A 67 7.57 1.13 1.66
N LYS A 68 8.15 2.23 1.18
CA LYS A 68 7.54 3.11 0.17
C LYS A 68 7.96 2.67 -1.22
N ILE A 69 7.01 2.63 -2.15
CA ILE A 69 7.25 2.39 -3.57
C ILE A 69 6.64 3.55 -4.34
N ALA A 70 7.46 4.35 -5.03
CA ALA A 70 6.98 5.44 -5.86
C ALA A 70 6.34 4.91 -7.15
N PHE A 71 5.42 5.67 -7.73
CA PHE A 71 4.76 5.31 -8.98
C PHE A 71 5.77 5.09 -10.11
N ALA A 72 6.75 5.98 -10.25
CA ALA A 72 7.80 5.87 -11.27
C ALA A 72 8.61 4.58 -11.12
N ASP A 73 9.05 4.27 -9.90
CA ASP A 73 9.79 3.05 -9.59
C ASP A 73 8.93 1.80 -9.84
N PHE A 74 7.66 1.84 -9.44
CA PHE A 74 6.73 0.75 -9.73
C PHE A 74 6.62 0.52 -11.23
N ARG A 75 6.40 1.57 -12.04
CA ARG A 75 6.21 1.45 -13.48
C ARG A 75 7.49 1.08 -14.24
N ALA A 76 8.65 1.49 -13.75
CA ALA A 76 9.93 1.13 -14.35
C ALA A 76 10.26 -0.37 -14.19
N VAL A 77 9.70 -1.03 -13.17
CA VAL A 77 10.18 -2.35 -12.73
C VAL A 77 9.08 -3.40 -12.77
N VAL A 78 7.83 -3.00 -12.61
CA VAL A 78 6.66 -3.85 -12.76
C VAL A 78 6.08 -3.59 -14.16
N PRO A 79 6.31 -4.50 -15.13
CA PRO A 79 5.66 -4.41 -16.42
C PRO A 79 4.14 -4.41 -16.24
N GLN A 80 3.45 -3.66 -17.10
CA GLN A 80 2.00 -3.72 -17.16
C GLN A 80 1.55 -5.18 -17.39
N GLN A 81 0.47 -5.58 -16.72
CA GLN A 81 -0.11 -6.93 -16.81
C GLN A 81 0.79 -8.06 -16.29
N SER A 82 1.85 -7.74 -15.54
CA SER A 82 2.62 -8.77 -14.84
C SER A 82 1.77 -9.48 -13.79
N GLY A 83 2.15 -10.72 -13.44
CA GLY A 83 1.47 -11.48 -12.38
C GLY A 83 1.41 -10.73 -11.05
N PHE A 84 2.38 -9.88 -10.76
CA PHE A 84 2.39 -9.02 -9.57
C PHE A 84 1.35 -7.90 -9.64
N GLU A 85 1.21 -7.20 -10.77
CA GLU A 85 0.16 -6.18 -10.92
C GLU A 85 -1.23 -6.80 -10.81
N SER A 86 -1.44 -7.99 -11.39
CA SER A 86 -2.69 -8.75 -11.27
C SER A 86 -3.00 -9.14 -9.82
N GLN A 87 -2.00 -9.61 -9.07
CA GLN A 87 -2.14 -9.91 -7.64
C GLN A 87 -2.45 -8.64 -6.82
N LEU A 88 -1.78 -7.52 -7.12
CA LEU A 88 -2.04 -6.26 -6.44
C LEU A 88 -3.44 -5.74 -6.73
N ARG A 89 -3.93 -5.87 -7.97
CA ARG A 89 -5.33 -5.58 -8.33
C ARG A 89 -6.30 -6.46 -7.57
N GLN A 90 -6.00 -7.75 -7.39
CA GLN A 90 -6.86 -8.63 -6.60
C GLN A 90 -6.90 -8.21 -5.12
N ILE A 91 -5.75 -7.89 -4.52
CA ILE A 91 -5.68 -7.39 -3.14
C ILE A 91 -6.54 -6.13 -3.00
N ASN A 92 -6.46 -5.19 -3.95
CA ASN A 92 -7.25 -3.97 -3.91
C ASN A 92 -8.76 -4.23 -4.02
N LYS A 93 -9.18 -5.07 -4.97
CA LYS A 93 -10.59 -5.48 -5.12
C LYS A 93 -11.13 -6.12 -3.85
N ASP A 94 -10.33 -6.98 -3.23
CA ASP A 94 -10.76 -7.64 -2.01
C ASP A 94 -10.88 -6.67 -0.82
N LYS A 95 -10.13 -5.56 -0.80
CA LYS A 95 -10.26 -4.52 0.24
C LYS A 95 -11.54 -3.71 0.06
N ILE A 96 -11.83 -3.25 -1.16
CA ILE A 96 -13.05 -2.50 -1.47
C ILE A 96 -14.29 -3.35 -1.11
N ARG A 97 -14.28 -4.65 -1.43
CA ARG A 97 -15.38 -5.56 -1.05
C ARG A 97 -15.56 -5.72 0.46
N ARG A 98 -14.51 -5.46 1.25
CA ARG A 98 -14.51 -5.66 2.71
C ARG A 98 -14.93 -4.42 3.50
N GLU A 99 -15.09 -3.26 2.86
CA GLU A 99 -15.55 -2.00 3.49
C GLU A 99 -16.97 -2.06 4.10
N GLY A 100 -17.60 -3.24 4.19
CA GLY A 100 -18.90 -3.44 4.86
C GLY A 100 -19.05 -4.71 5.71
N LYS A 101 -17.97 -5.49 6.02
CA LYS A 101 -18.09 -6.72 6.82
C LYS A 101 -16.94 -6.90 7.82
N SER A 102 -17.27 -7.28 9.06
CA SER A 102 -16.33 -7.62 10.13
C SER A 102 -15.34 -8.73 9.71
N ARG A 103 -14.08 -8.58 10.10
CA ARG A 103 -12.91 -9.32 9.60
C ARG A 103 -12.98 -10.85 9.73
N PRO A 104 -12.48 -11.61 8.74
CA PRO A 104 -11.84 -12.91 8.95
C PRO A 104 -10.36 -12.76 9.38
N LYS A 105 -9.89 -13.66 10.26
CA LYS A 105 -8.58 -13.65 10.94
C LYS A 105 -7.31 -13.84 10.07
N ARG A 106 -7.40 -13.91 8.74
CA ARG A 106 -6.23 -14.10 7.86
C ARG A 106 -6.36 -13.25 6.60
N ALA A 107 -5.57 -12.18 6.52
CA ALA A 107 -5.51 -11.28 5.36
C ALA A 107 -4.39 -11.72 4.38
N PRO A 108 -4.49 -11.40 3.07
CA PRO A 108 -3.52 -11.83 2.08
C PRO A 108 -2.17 -11.12 2.22
N HIS A 109 -1.16 -11.86 1.79
CA HIS A 109 0.26 -11.68 2.02
C HIS A 109 0.90 -10.61 1.13
N CYS A 110 0.52 -9.31 1.22
CA CYS A 110 1.21 -8.26 0.43
C CYS A 110 2.74 -8.33 0.66
N LEU A 111 3.11 -8.61 1.92
CA LEU A 111 4.29 -9.33 2.42
C LEU A 111 5.09 -10.14 1.38
N ALA A 112 4.60 -11.35 1.08
CA ALA A 112 5.28 -12.22 0.13
C ALA A 112 4.73 -12.30 -1.27
N VAL A 113 3.66 -11.57 -1.60
CA VAL A 113 3.49 -11.11 -2.98
C VAL A 113 4.70 -10.25 -3.34
N TRP A 114 5.06 -9.29 -2.47
CA TRP A 114 6.27 -8.48 -2.61
C TRP A 114 7.56 -9.30 -2.53
N ASN A 115 7.74 -10.13 -1.48
CA ASN A 115 8.97 -10.92 -1.36
C ASN A 115 9.13 -11.95 -2.49
N GLY A 116 8.04 -12.57 -2.96
CA GLY A 116 8.07 -13.49 -4.10
C GLY A 116 8.45 -12.80 -5.39
N TRP A 117 7.86 -11.63 -5.66
CA TRP A 117 8.21 -10.81 -6.80
C TRP A 117 9.68 -10.33 -6.71
N ARG A 118 10.11 -9.77 -5.58
CA ARG A 118 11.49 -9.33 -5.34
C ARG A 118 12.51 -10.43 -5.59
N LYS A 119 12.27 -11.66 -5.10
CA LYS A 119 13.15 -12.82 -5.34
C LYS A 119 13.26 -13.16 -6.82
N ASN A 120 12.21 -12.98 -7.61
CA ASN A 120 12.23 -13.24 -9.05
C ASN A 120 12.84 -12.08 -9.86
N THR A 121 12.63 -10.83 -9.46
CA THR A 121 13.17 -9.64 -10.12
C THR A 121 14.66 -9.45 -9.85
N LEU A 122 15.14 -9.74 -8.63
CA LEU A 122 16.58 -9.72 -8.32
C LEU A 122 17.37 -10.77 -9.10
N LYS A 123 16.76 -11.94 -9.38
CA LYS A 123 17.36 -12.95 -10.28
C LYS A 123 17.49 -12.46 -11.73
N ARG A 124 16.72 -11.44 -12.14
CA ARG A 124 16.75 -10.82 -13.47
C ARG A 124 17.59 -9.53 -13.53
N GLY A 125 18.34 -9.19 -12.48
CA GLY A 125 19.46 -8.24 -12.56
C GLY A 125 19.11 -6.76 -12.62
N LYS A 126 17.91 -6.31 -12.25
CA LYS A 126 17.57 -4.87 -12.15
C LYS A 126 16.63 -4.60 -10.98
N LEU A 127 17.18 -4.27 -9.81
CA LEU A 127 16.53 -3.33 -8.88
C LEU A 127 17.47 -2.86 -7.75
N PHE A 128 17.75 -1.56 -7.70
CA PHE A 128 18.24 -0.88 -6.50
C PHE A 128 17.02 -0.37 -5.72
N LEU A 129 16.61 -1.07 -4.68
CA LEU A 129 15.70 -0.53 -3.66
C LEU A 129 16.59 0.11 -2.60
N GLU A 130 16.79 1.42 -2.69
CA GLU A 130 17.53 2.16 -1.67
C GLU A 130 16.86 1.97 -0.29
N LYS A 131 17.71 1.71 0.69
CA LYS A 131 17.39 1.70 2.10
C LYS A 131 16.80 3.05 2.51
N GLY A 132 15.66 3.02 3.19
CA GLY A 132 15.34 4.03 4.20
C GLY A 132 14.17 4.93 3.87
N MET A 133 13.01 4.60 4.45
CA MET A 133 12.12 5.61 4.99
C MET A 133 11.65 5.10 6.36
N LEU A 134 12.43 5.43 7.39
CA LEU A 134 11.92 5.44 8.76
C LEU A 134 10.77 6.46 8.77
N ALA A 135 9.55 5.98 8.96
CA ALA A 135 8.41 6.85 9.23
C ALA A 135 8.50 7.37 10.67
N ASN A 136 9.54 8.18 10.95
CA ASN A 136 9.60 9.02 12.13
C ASN A 136 9.11 10.41 11.74
N ARG A 137 7.85 10.70 12.04
CA ARG A 137 7.43 11.99 12.62
C ARG A 137 6.00 11.88 13.11
N PHE A 138 5.90 11.80 14.43
CA PHE A 138 4.74 12.20 15.21
C PHE A 138 4.43 13.67 14.93
N PHE A 139 3.18 14.00 14.64
CA PHE A 139 2.46 15.17 15.15
C PHE A 139 0.98 14.79 15.20
#